data_AF-R6CB25-F1
#
_entry.id   AF-R6CB25-F1
#
_cell.length_a   1.000
_cell.length_b   1.000
_cell.length_c   1.000
_cell.angle_alpha   90.00
_cell.angle_beta   90.00
_cell.angle_gamma   90.00
#
_symmetry.space_group_name_H-M   'P 1'
#
loop_
_entity.id
_entity.type
_entity.pdbx_description
1 polymer ?
#
loop_
_entity_poly.entity_id
_entity_poly.type
_entity_poly.pdbx_seq_one_letter_code
_entity_poly.pdbx_strand_id
1 'polypeptide(L)'
;MNMRKLVVIIYSLVLLFAGCDDLEDKPYTTGEANGLVEDYGTAEMYILNEGLFNLNNSTLARYSFLTNRCSYDYFRALNHRGLGDTANDMDIYGSKLYVVVNVSSTVEVIDLQSGLSVKQIPMLTDNGSSRQPRAITFDSGKAYVCSYDGTVARIDTASLEIDGVAEVGRNPEDLCVQDGKLYVSNSGGLDWAGVGVDRTVSVVDLSTFAETKKIEVGPNPGKILAGPDHSVWVATQGEQIEQGDYKLVKINSQSDVVEKVYDEPVMDFAFDYNIAYLYNYDYSTGQTAFKVFDLTSGTVLRSQFITDGTNIERPFSIQVNPYSSNVYITEAYNYQVDGDLLCFTPEGTLMFRLSGVGLNPNF
;
A
#
# COMPACT_ATOMS: atom_id res chain seq x y z
N MET A 1 -17.19 -43.90 -45.49
CA MET A 1 -18.46 -44.23 -44.82
C MET A 1 -18.12 -44.99 -43.53
N ASN A 2 -17.79 -44.24 -42.48
CA ASN A 2 -18.59 -44.07 -41.26
C ASN A 2 -18.90 -45.34 -40.46
N MET A 3 -18.11 -45.50 -39.38
CA MET A 3 -18.56 -45.39 -37.99
C MET A 3 -18.96 -46.68 -37.21
N ARG A 4 -18.19 -46.90 -36.11
CA ARG A 4 -18.54 -47.56 -34.81
C ARG A 4 -18.68 -49.09 -34.83
N LYS A 5 -18.29 -49.88 -33.82
CA LYS A 5 -17.97 -49.63 -32.39
C LYS A 5 -17.35 -50.91 -31.76
N LEU A 6 -16.59 -50.68 -30.69
CA LEU A 6 -16.42 -51.51 -29.49
C LEU A 6 -15.81 -52.91 -29.60
N VAL A 7 -14.61 -53.05 -29.04
CA VAL A 7 -14.32 -54.14 -28.10
C VAL A 7 -13.80 -53.53 -26.81
N VAL A 8 -14.39 -53.99 -25.72
CA VAL A 8 -14.21 -53.59 -24.32
C VAL A 8 -12.96 -54.27 -23.75
N ILE A 9 -12.09 -53.51 -23.07
CA ILE A 9 -11.26 -54.05 -22.00
C ILE A 9 -11.33 -53.08 -20.82
N ILE A 10 -11.97 -53.53 -19.75
CA ILE A 10 -11.96 -52.97 -18.40
C ILE A 10 -10.83 -53.66 -17.66
N TYR A 11 -9.90 -52.91 -17.07
CA TYR A 11 -9.36 -53.05 -15.70
C TYR A 11 -8.02 -52.30 -15.60
N SER A 12 -8.02 -51.14 -14.95
CA SER A 12 -7.01 -50.74 -13.95
C SER A 12 -7.37 -49.37 -13.37
N LEU A 13 -8.11 -49.43 -12.27
CA LEU A 13 -8.13 -48.40 -11.25
C LEU A 13 -6.79 -48.47 -10.49
N VAL A 14 -6.38 -47.34 -9.91
CA VAL A 14 -5.29 -47.13 -8.93
C VAL A 14 -3.91 -46.85 -9.54
N LEU A 15 -3.57 -45.56 -9.57
CA LEU A 15 -2.33 -45.02 -8.97
C LEU A 15 -2.57 -43.52 -8.70
N LEU A 16 -3.08 -43.27 -7.50
CA LEU A 16 -2.96 -42.00 -6.79
C LEU A 16 -1.52 -41.86 -6.25
N PHE A 17 -1.11 -40.59 -6.08
CA PHE A 17 0.05 -40.11 -5.33
C PHE A 17 1.44 -40.33 -5.94
N ALA A 18 1.86 -39.37 -6.75
CA ALA A 18 3.25 -38.90 -6.81
C ALA A 18 3.30 -37.47 -7.39
N GLY A 19 2.55 -36.54 -6.77
CA GLY A 19 2.94 -35.15 -6.75
C GLY A 19 3.75 -34.99 -5.47
N CYS A 20 5.06 -34.78 -5.58
CA CYS A 20 5.85 -34.37 -4.43
C CYS A 20 5.33 -33.01 -3.99
N ASP A 21 4.58 -33.05 -2.90
CA ASP A 21 4.40 -31.96 -1.97
C ASP A 21 5.72 -31.83 -1.20
N ASP A 22 6.65 -31.01 -1.70
CA ASP A 22 7.76 -30.50 -0.91
C ASP A 22 7.54 -29.02 -0.58
N LEU A 23 6.40 -28.74 0.04
CA LEU A 23 6.22 -27.59 0.94
C LEU A 23 7.09 -27.75 2.20
N GLU A 24 8.40 -27.96 2.04
CA GLU A 24 9.31 -27.65 3.12
C GLU A 24 9.59 -26.15 3.07
N ASP A 25 8.97 -25.43 4.00
CA ASP A 25 9.33 -24.05 4.34
C ASP A 25 10.86 -23.98 4.46
N LYS A 26 11.48 -23.13 3.64
CA LYS A 26 12.91 -22.85 3.81
C LYS A 26 13.12 -22.26 5.20
N PRO A 27 14.09 -22.76 5.99
CA PRO A 27 14.40 -22.15 7.27
C PRO A 27 14.78 -20.69 7.05
N TYR A 28 14.00 -19.81 7.67
CA TYR A 28 14.21 -18.38 7.70
C TYR A 28 15.53 -18.06 8.41
N THR A 29 16.48 -17.45 7.71
CA THR A 29 17.67 -16.86 8.34
C THR A 29 17.32 -15.45 8.78
N THR A 30 17.44 -15.19 10.09
CA THR A 30 17.33 -13.86 10.67
C THR A 30 18.30 -12.90 9.98
N GLY A 31 17.79 -11.87 9.30
CA GLY A 31 18.58 -10.69 9.01
C GLY A 31 19.01 -10.06 10.33
N GLU A 32 20.32 -9.87 10.53
CA GLU A 32 20.83 -9.05 11.62
C GLU A 32 20.62 -7.58 11.22
N ALA A 33 20.00 -6.80 12.11
CA ALA A 33 19.98 -5.36 11.95
C ALA A 33 21.44 -4.86 12.03
N ASN A 34 21.92 -4.22 10.97
CA ASN A 34 23.24 -3.59 11.00
C ASN A 34 23.11 -2.20 11.62
N GLY A 35 23.66 -2.02 12.83
CA GLY A 35 23.74 -0.72 13.52
C GLY A 35 23.00 -0.66 14.86
N LEU A 36 23.14 0.47 15.56
CA LEU A 36 22.26 0.82 16.68
C LEU A 36 20.94 1.32 16.07
N VAL A 37 19.89 0.54 16.23
CA VAL A 37 18.54 0.91 15.78
C VAL A 37 17.90 1.77 16.86
N GLU A 38 18.06 3.08 16.75
CA GLU A 38 17.44 4.05 17.64
C GLU A 38 16.52 4.97 16.83
N ASP A 39 15.22 4.84 17.07
CA ASP A 39 14.20 5.85 16.79
C ASP A 39 13.41 6.02 18.09
N TYR A 40 12.98 7.24 18.41
CA TYR A 40 12.63 7.70 19.76
C TYR A 40 11.94 6.64 20.67
N GLY A 41 12.66 6.15 21.70
CA GLY A 41 12.08 5.50 22.89
C GLY A 41 11.52 4.09 22.72
N THR A 42 10.41 3.81 23.43
CA THR A 42 9.73 2.49 23.50
C THR A 42 8.78 2.22 22.33
N ALA A 43 9.02 2.86 21.18
CA ALA A 43 8.14 2.76 20.03
C ALA A 43 8.17 1.34 19.44
N GLU A 44 7.13 1.03 18.67
CA GLU A 44 6.98 -0.20 17.92
C GLU A 44 6.72 0.21 16.46
N MET A 45 7.38 -0.46 15.53
CA MET A 45 7.17 -0.31 14.09
C MET A 45 6.53 -1.58 13.57
N TYR A 46 5.47 -1.43 12.79
CA TYR A 46 4.85 -2.51 12.05
C TYR A 46 5.26 -2.39 10.60
N ILE A 47 5.55 -3.50 9.96
CA ILE A 47 5.97 -3.53 8.56
C ILE A 47 5.04 -4.53 7.86
N LEU A 48 4.21 -4.04 6.95
CA LEU A 48 3.28 -4.89 6.22
C LEU A 48 3.97 -5.40 4.96
N ASN A 49 3.78 -6.68 4.67
CA ASN A 49 4.32 -7.32 3.48
C ASN A 49 3.15 -7.80 2.64
N GLU A 50 3.03 -7.30 1.40
CA GLU A 50 1.91 -7.66 0.54
C GLU A 50 1.90 -9.16 0.25
N GLY A 51 3.06 -9.79 0.17
CA GLY A 51 3.19 -11.14 -0.36
C GLY A 51 3.10 -11.16 -1.87
N LEU A 52 2.62 -12.28 -2.41
CA LEU A 52 2.44 -12.49 -3.83
C LEU A 52 0.98 -12.80 -4.14
N PHE A 53 0.50 -12.23 -5.25
CA PHE A 53 -0.87 -12.38 -5.71
C PHE A 53 -1.30 -13.86 -5.80
N ASN A 54 -2.42 -14.20 -5.15
CA ASN A 54 -3.00 -15.56 -5.09
C ASN A 54 -2.15 -16.61 -4.36
N LEU A 55 -1.13 -16.22 -3.59
CA LEU A 55 -0.33 -17.16 -2.80
C LEU A 55 -0.67 -17.16 -1.30
N ASN A 56 -1.55 -16.27 -0.84
CA ASN A 56 -2.02 -16.19 0.55
C ASN A 56 -0.88 -16.18 1.58
N ASN A 57 0.14 -15.36 1.31
CA ASN A 57 1.39 -15.30 2.05
C ASN A 57 1.77 -13.87 2.49
N SER A 58 0.78 -12.98 2.65
CA SER A 58 1.02 -11.69 3.30
C SER A 58 1.43 -11.90 4.76
N THR A 59 2.36 -11.07 5.24
CA THR A 59 2.82 -11.10 6.62
C THR A 59 2.80 -9.70 7.21
N LEU A 60 2.71 -9.63 8.54
CA LEU A 60 2.91 -8.40 9.28
C LEU A 60 4.11 -8.63 10.20
N ALA A 61 5.20 -7.90 9.96
CA ALA A 61 6.32 -7.88 10.87
C ALA A 61 6.12 -6.81 11.95
N ARG A 62 6.74 -7.01 13.11
CA ARG A 62 6.81 -6.02 14.18
C ARG A 62 8.25 -5.87 14.66
N TYR A 63 8.74 -4.65 14.68
CA TYR A 63 10.03 -4.28 15.23
C TYR A 63 9.87 -3.46 16.51
N SER A 64 10.52 -3.90 17.58
CA SER A 64 10.50 -3.22 18.88
C SER A 64 11.80 -2.48 19.12
N PHE A 65 11.76 -1.14 19.15
CA PHE A 65 12.94 -0.31 19.43
C PHE A 65 13.46 -0.50 20.87
N LEU A 66 12.57 -0.80 21.82
CA LEU A 66 12.94 -1.07 23.21
C LEU A 66 13.84 -2.31 23.35
N THR A 67 13.54 -3.36 22.58
CA THR A 67 14.25 -4.66 22.69
C THR A 67 15.24 -4.91 21.56
N ASN A 68 15.24 -4.05 20.54
CA ASN A 68 15.96 -4.22 19.29
C ASN A 68 15.71 -5.60 18.65
N ARG A 69 14.43 -5.98 18.53
CA ARG A 69 14.02 -7.28 17.97
C ARG A 69 12.93 -7.12 16.92
N CYS A 70 13.15 -7.78 15.79
CA CYS A 70 12.13 -7.97 14.76
C CYS A 70 11.43 -9.34 14.94
N SER A 71 10.10 -9.33 14.90
CA SER A 71 9.25 -10.50 14.74
C SER A 71 8.67 -10.46 13.33
N TYR A 72 9.26 -11.22 12.42
CA TYR A 72 9.02 -11.13 10.97
C TYR A 72 7.61 -11.57 10.52
N ASP A 73 6.99 -12.52 11.22
CA ASP A 73 5.58 -12.88 11.02
C ASP A 73 4.83 -12.78 12.36
N TYR A 74 4.76 -11.54 12.85
CA TYR A 74 4.15 -11.20 14.14
C TYR A 74 2.68 -11.61 14.22
N PHE A 75 1.92 -11.41 13.14
CA PHE A 75 0.50 -11.76 13.12
C PHE A 75 0.30 -13.28 13.29
N ARG A 76 0.97 -14.11 12.49
CA ARG A 76 0.84 -15.57 12.57
C ARG A 76 1.34 -16.12 13.90
N ALA A 77 2.42 -15.55 14.45
CA ALA A 77 2.97 -15.97 15.72
C ALA A 77 1.96 -15.86 16.87
N LEU A 78 1.10 -14.84 16.84
CA LEU A 78 0.10 -14.60 17.89
C LEU A 78 -1.29 -15.17 17.59
N ASN A 79 -1.70 -15.16 16.31
CA ASN A 79 -3.06 -15.53 15.90
C ASN A 79 -3.17 -16.95 15.33
N HIS A 80 -2.03 -17.61 15.11
CA HIS A 80 -1.94 -19.00 14.61
C HIS A 80 -2.66 -19.24 13.28
N ARG A 81 -2.77 -18.20 12.45
CA ARG A 81 -3.28 -18.22 11.06
C ARG A 81 -2.56 -17.18 10.21
N GLY A 82 -2.61 -17.34 8.89
CA GLY A 82 -2.10 -16.33 7.94
C GLY A 82 -2.92 -15.04 7.97
N LEU A 83 -2.28 -13.93 7.61
CA LEU A 83 -2.92 -12.62 7.49
C LEU A 83 -3.88 -12.57 6.30
N GLY A 84 -3.47 -13.18 5.19
CA GLY A 84 -4.26 -13.32 3.99
C GLY A 84 -3.40 -13.16 2.74
N ASP A 85 -4.04 -12.65 1.70
CA ASP A 85 -3.49 -12.50 0.36
C ASP A 85 -3.53 -11.04 -0.09
N THR A 86 -2.36 -10.54 -0.50
CA THR A 86 -2.14 -9.18 -0.98
C THR A 86 -2.62 -8.14 0.04
N ALA A 87 -1.98 -8.09 1.21
CA ALA A 87 -2.23 -7.07 2.21
C ALA A 87 -1.62 -5.74 1.78
N ASN A 88 -2.46 -4.82 1.31
CA ASN A 88 -2.01 -3.66 0.54
C ASN A 88 -1.75 -2.40 1.36
N ASP A 89 -2.46 -2.20 2.47
CA ASP A 89 -2.36 -0.97 3.24
C ASP A 89 -2.68 -1.24 4.72
N MET A 90 -2.15 -0.40 5.60
CA MET A 90 -2.50 -0.43 7.01
C MET A 90 -2.38 0.95 7.65
N ASP A 91 -3.24 1.20 8.63
CA ASP A 91 -3.14 2.41 9.43
C ASP A 91 -3.74 2.19 10.84
N ILE A 92 -3.33 3.03 11.78
CA ILE A 92 -3.67 2.96 13.19
C ILE A 92 -4.76 3.96 13.52
N TYR A 93 -5.83 3.48 14.16
CA TYR A 93 -6.84 4.33 14.76
C TYR A 93 -7.14 3.93 16.20
N GLY A 94 -6.79 4.82 17.14
CA GLY A 94 -6.90 4.57 18.57
C GLY A 94 -5.98 3.42 19.00
N SER A 95 -6.55 2.37 19.60
CA SER A 95 -5.81 1.19 20.07
C SER A 95 -5.76 0.04 19.06
N LYS A 96 -6.13 0.28 17.79
CA LYS A 96 -6.30 -0.77 16.78
C LYS A 96 -5.49 -0.47 15.53
N LEU A 97 -4.86 -1.52 15.01
CA LEU A 97 -4.26 -1.55 13.68
C LEU A 97 -5.27 -2.15 12.71
N TYR A 98 -5.54 -1.45 11.62
CA TYR A 98 -6.40 -1.92 10.54
C TYR A 98 -5.53 -2.28 9.35
N VAL A 99 -5.66 -3.50 8.85
CA VAL A 99 -4.90 -3.99 7.69
C VAL A 99 -5.88 -4.32 6.58
N VAL A 100 -5.72 -3.67 5.44
CA VAL A 100 -6.50 -3.88 4.23
C VAL A 100 -5.91 -5.07 3.47
N VAL A 101 -6.69 -6.14 3.33
CA VAL A 101 -6.25 -7.37 2.66
C VAL A 101 -7.03 -7.58 1.37
N ASN A 102 -6.40 -7.22 0.25
CA ASN A 102 -7.05 -7.01 -1.03
C ASN A 102 -7.68 -8.29 -1.60
N VAL A 103 -6.88 -9.29 -1.93
CA VAL A 103 -7.37 -10.51 -2.57
C VAL A 103 -8.23 -11.32 -1.60
N SER A 104 -7.93 -11.27 -0.31
CA SER A 104 -8.79 -11.87 0.73
C SER A 104 -10.11 -11.12 0.93
N SER A 105 -10.24 -9.90 0.39
CA SER A 105 -11.43 -9.06 0.46
C SER A 105 -11.88 -8.76 1.90
N THR A 106 -10.93 -8.40 2.76
CA THR A 106 -11.19 -8.12 4.17
C THR A 106 -10.44 -6.90 4.68
N VAL A 107 -10.92 -6.36 5.80
CA VAL A 107 -10.12 -5.52 6.69
C VAL A 107 -9.89 -6.29 7.99
N GLU A 108 -8.64 -6.63 8.26
CA GLU A 108 -8.21 -7.28 9.49
C GLU A 108 -7.98 -6.21 10.57
N VAL A 109 -8.65 -6.35 11.71
CA VAL A 109 -8.56 -5.40 12.82
C VAL A 109 -7.85 -6.06 13.98
N ILE A 110 -6.71 -5.51 14.38
CA ILE A 110 -5.80 -6.07 15.39
C ILE A 110 -5.75 -5.12 16.58
N ASP A 111 -5.81 -5.65 17.79
CA ASP A 111 -5.55 -4.88 19.00
C ASP A 111 -4.04 -4.64 19.15
N LEU A 112 -3.61 -3.37 19.22
CA LEU A 112 -2.20 -3.01 19.24
C LEU A 112 -1.47 -3.50 20.50
N GLN A 113 -2.18 -3.61 21.63
CA GLN A 113 -1.58 -4.01 22.89
C GLN A 113 -1.24 -5.50 22.92
N SER A 114 -2.18 -6.33 22.48
CA SER A 114 -2.05 -7.80 22.51
C SER A 114 -1.52 -8.40 21.21
N GLY A 115 -1.65 -7.69 20.08
CA GLY A 115 -1.37 -8.20 18.74
C GLY A 115 -2.40 -9.22 18.22
N LEU A 116 -3.53 -9.37 18.93
CA LEU A 116 -4.57 -10.33 18.58
C LEU A 116 -5.62 -9.71 17.65
N SER A 117 -6.07 -10.53 16.69
CA SER A 117 -7.19 -10.28 15.81
C SER A 117 -8.45 -10.02 16.63
N VAL A 118 -9.01 -8.82 16.51
CA VAL A 118 -10.29 -8.42 17.11
C VAL A 118 -11.45 -8.79 16.19
N LYS A 119 -11.33 -8.48 14.89
CA LYS A 119 -12.36 -8.76 13.88
C LYS A 119 -11.75 -8.79 12.50
N GLN A 120 -12.29 -9.64 11.64
CA GLN A 120 -12.06 -9.57 10.20
C GLN A 120 -13.36 -9.10 9.54
N ILE A 121 -13.35 -7.88 8.99
CA ILE A 121 -14.52 -7.26 8.36
C ILE A 121 -14.56 -7.69 6.89
N PRO A 122 -15.62 -8.38 6.42
CA PRO A 122 -15.74 -8.78 5.03
C PRO A 122 -16.06 -7.56 4.16
N MET A 123 -15.25 -7.34 3.12
CA MET A 123 -15.42 -6.26 2.14
C MET A 123 -16.10 -6.83 0.90
N LEU A 124 -17.37 -7.20 1.03
CA LEU A 124 -18.13 -7.87 -0.02
C LEU A 124 -19.28 -6.97 -0.53
N THR A 125 -19.67 -7.19 -1.78
CA THR A 125 -20.94 -6.67 -2.33
C THR A 125 -22.13 -7.48 -1.80
N ASP A 126 -23.35 -6.98 -2.00
CA ASP A 126 -24.57 -7.65 -1.52
C ASP A 126 -24.77 -9.07 -2.10
N ASN A 127 -24.20 -9.34 -3.29
CA ASN A 127 -24.24 -10.66 -3.90
C ASN A 127 -23.08 -11.59 -3.47
N GLY A 128 -22.21 -11.13 -2.57
CA GLY A 128 -21.06 -11.86 -2.04
C GLY A 128 -19.77 -11.74 -2.88
N SER A 129 -19.74 -10.92 -3.93
CA SER A 129 -18.52 -10.70 -4.72
C SER A 129 -17.49 -9.87 -3.95
N SER A 130 -16.21 -10.19 -4.11
CA SER A 130 -15.08 -9.44 -3.56
C SER A 130 -15.07 -8.00 -4.07
N ARG A 131 -14.94 -7.03 -3.16
CA ARG A 131 -14.73 -5.63 -3.53
C ARG A 131 -13.26 -5.32 -3.83
N GLN A 132 -12.35 -6.17 -3.37
CA GLN A 132 -10.89 -5.98 -3.46
C GLN A 132 -10.47 -4.63 -2.85
N PRO A 133 -10.50 -4.50 -1.51
CA PRO A 133 -10.18 -3.25 -0.81
C PRO A 133 -8.71 -2.86 -1.01
N ARG A 134 -8.39 -1.56 -1.05
CA ARG A 134 -7.08 -1.07 -1.47
C ARG A 134 -6.34 -0.23 -0.47
N ALA A 135 -6.96 0.84 0.01
CA ALA A 135 -6.35 1.75 0.97
C ALA A 135 -7.38 2.15 2.03
N ILE A 136 -6.89 2.62 3.17
CA ILE A 136 -7.69 3.05 4.32
C ILE A 136 -7.27 4.43 4.81
N THR A 137 -8.25 5.24 5.22
CA THR A 137 -8.01 6.48 5.96
C THR A 137 -9.08 6.67 7.02
N PHE A 138 -8.88 7.59 7.96
CA PHE A 138 -9.80 7.82 9.07
C PHE A 138 -10.22 9.28 9.19
N ASP A 139 -11.48 9.50 9.60
CA ASP A 139 -11.95 10.78 10.08
C ASP A 139 -13.07 10.57 11.10
N SER A 140 -13.02 11.33 12.20
CA SER A 140 -14.13 11.46 13.17
C SER A 140 -14.76 10.13 13.63
N GLY A 141 -13.94 9.11 13.92
CA GLY A 141 -14.42 7.79 14.38
C GLY A 141 -14.90 6.85 13.27
N LYS A 142 -14.68 7.21 12.01
CA LYS A 142 -14.97 6.38 10.84
C LYS A 142 -13.67 6.02 10.13
N ALA A 143 -13.61 4.79 9.63
CA ALA A 143 -12.64 4.37 8.64
C ALA A 143 -13.28 4.39 7.26
N TYR A 144 -12.53 4.78 6.25
CA TYR A 144 -12.94 4.82 4.86
C TYR A 144 -12.01 3.94 4.06
N VAL A 145 -12.56 2.98 3.35
CA VAL A 145 -11.78 1.98 2.61
C VAL A 145 -12.20 2.01 1.17
N CYS A 146 -11.30 2.45 0.28
CA CYS A 146 -11.55 2.38 -1.15
C CYS A 146 -11.33 0.95 -1.66
N SER A 147 -11.99 0.59 -2.75
CA SER A 147 -12.01 -0.77 -3.27
C SER A 147 -12.00 -0.76 -4.81
N TYR A 148 -11.30 -1.72 -5.43
CA TYR A 148 -11.12 -1.79 -6.88
C TYR A 148 -12.45 -1.86 -7.66
N ASP A 149 -13.55 -2.26 -7.01
CA ASP A 149 -14.90 -2.25 -7.60
C ASP A 149 -15.49 -0.85 -7.84
N GLY A 150 -14.76 0.22 -7.52
CA GLY A 150 -15.20 1.60 -7.72
C GLY A 150 -16.03 2.14 -6.55
N THR A 151 -15.80 1.62 -5.34
CA THR A 151 -16.52 2.06 -4.14
C THR A 151 -15.60 2.48 -3.00
N VAL A 152 -16.16 3.23 -2.06
CA VAL A 152 -15.60 3.49 -0.74
C VAL A 152 -16.59 3.00 0.31
N ALA A 153 -16.17 2.09 1.18
CA ALA A 153 -16.95 1.69 2.34
C ALA A 153 -16.62 2.58 3.54
N ARG A 154 -17.64 2.96 4.32
CA ARG A 154 -17.49 3.65 5.60
C ARG A 154 -17.75 2.66 6.74
N ILE A 155 -16.77 2.52 7.62
CA ILE A 155 -16.77 1.60 8.74
C ILE A 155 -16.79 2.41 10.03
N ASP A 156 -17.70 2.07 10.94
CA ASP A 156 -17.70 2.61 12.28
C ASP A 156 -16.58 1.98 13.13
N THR A 157 -15.64 2.78 13.64
CA THR A 157 -14.43 2.25 14.32
C THR A 157 -14.71 1.66 15.71
N ALA A 158 -15.90 1.87 16.27
CA ALA A 158 -16.32 1.32 17.56
C ALA A 158 -17.01 -0.03 17.39
N SER A 159 -18.02 -0.10 16.51
CA SER A 159 -18.78 -1.32 16.23
C SER A 159 -18.11 -2.25 15.21
N LEU A 160 -17.18 -1.72 14.42
CA LEU A 160 -16.51 -2.40 13.31
C LEU A 160 -17.49 -2.91 12.24
N GLU A 161 -18.58 -2.18 12.03
CA GLU A 161 -19.59 -2.46 11.01
C GLU A 161 -19.50 -1.45 9.87
N ILE A 162 -19.76 -1.92 8.65
CA ILE A 162 -19.93 -1.05 7.48
C ILE A 162 -21.31 -0.39 7.60
N ASP A 163 -21.35 0.95 7.64
CA ASP A 163 -22.58 1.73 7.78
C ASP A 163 -22.91 2.60 6.54
N GLY A 164 -22.09 2.51 5.50
CA GLY A 164 -22.32 3.18 4.22
C GLY A 164 -21.35 2.71 3.14
N VAL A 165 -21.79 2.81 1.89
CA VAL A 165 -20.93 2.62 0.71
C VAL A 165 -21.25 3.73 -0.28
N ALA A 166 -20.22 4.40 -0.81
CA ALA A 166 -20.33 5.43 -1.83
C ALA A 166 -19.68 4.93 -3.13
N GLU A 167 -20.27 5.26 -4.27
CA GLU A 167 -19.67 5.04 -5.59
C GLU A 167 -18.67 6.16 -5.92
N VAL A 168 -17.57 5.81 -6.58
CA VAL A 168 -16.49 6.71 -7.00
C VAL A 168 -16.06 6.41 -8.45
N GLY A 169 -14.89 6.88 -8.88
CA GLY A 169 -14.29 6.49 -10.16
C GLY A 169 -13.80 5.05 -10.19
N ARG A 170 -13.24 4.65 -11.35
CA ARG A 170 -12.88 3.25 -11.60
C ARG A 170 -11.62 2.87 -10.86
N ASN A 171 -11.63 1.67 -10.26
CA ASN A 171 -10.45 1.03 -9.68
C ASN A 171 -9.64 1.97 -8.77
N PRO A 172 -10.24 2.53 -7.70
CA PRO A 172 -9.56 3.32 -6.70
C PRO A 172 -8.25 2.70 -6.23
N GLU A 173 -7.23 3.53 -6.08
CA GLU A 173 -5.88 3.10 -5.70
C GLU A 173 -5.52 3.57 -4.29
N ASP A 174 -5.82 4.83 -3.94
CA ASP A 174 -5.53 5.42 -2.63
C ASP A 174 -6.59 6.49 -2.28
N LEU A 175 -6.63 6.93 -1.02
CA LEU A 175 -7.53 7.98 -0.55
C LEU A 175 -6.98 8.78 0.64
N CYS A 176 -7.38 10.05 0.73
CA CYS A 176 -7.09 10.89 1.90
C CYS A 176 -8.27 11.78 2.28
N VAL A 177 -8.31 12.20 3.55
CA VAL A 177 -9.28 13.20 4.06
C VAL A 177 -8.64 14.58 4.05
N GLN A 178 -9.36 15.58 3.51
CA GLN A 178 -9.00 16.98 3.64
C GLN A 178 -10.28 17.85 3.61
N ASP A 179 -10.37 18.84 4.50
CA ASP A 179 -11.48 19.81 4.54
C ASP A 179 -12.89 19.20 4.57
N GLY A 180 -13.07 18.10 5.32
CA GLY A 180 -14.37 17.42 5.46
C GLY A 180 -14.79 16.63 4.21
N LYS A 181 -13.86 16.34 3.31
CA LYS A 181 -14.06 15.56 2.10
C LYS A 181 -13.05 14.41 2.02
N LEU A 182 -13.44 13.33 1.36
CA LEU A 182 -12.50 12.31 0.88
C LEU A 182 -12.11 12.63 -0.54
N TYR A 183 -10.83 12.51 -0.82
CA TYR A 183 -10.26 12.52 -2.16
C TYR A 183 -9.77 11.12 -2.47
N VAL A 184 -10.26 10.54 -3.56
CA VAL A 184 -10.00 9.14 -3.94
C VAL A 184 -9.36 9.12 -5.32
N SER A 185 -8.12 8.63 -5.43
CA SER A 185 -7.45 8.48 -6.72
C SER A 185 -7.99 7.27 -7.47
N ASN A 186 -8.43 7.49 -8.72
CA ASN A 186 -9.01 6.43 -9.55
C ASN A 186 -7.99 6.01 -10.63
N SER A 187 -7.37 4.85 -10.49
CA SER A 187 -6.36 4.37 -11.45
C SER A 187 -6.99 3.89 -12.77
N GLY A 188 -8.24 3.42 -12.72
CA GLY A 188 -8.89 2.69 -13.83
C GLY A 188 -8.35 1.27 -14.07
N GLY A 189 -7.40 0.83 -13.22
CA GLY A 189 -6.91 -0.54 -13.16
C GLY A 189 -6.03 -0.94 -14.34
N LEU A 190 -5.90 -2.25 -14.50
CA LEU A 190 -4.99 -2.93 -15.41
C LEU A 190 -5.66 -3.24 -16.76
N ASP A 191 -6.53 -2.35 -17.25
CA ASP A 191 -7.33 -2.57 -18.47
C ASP A 191 -6.74 -1.87 -19.70
N TRP A 192 -5.41 -1.94 -19.90
CA TRP A 192 -4.68 -1.16 -20.93
C TRP A 192 -5.10 -1.47 -22.37
N ALA A 193 -5.58 -2.68 -22.63
CA ALA A 193 -6.07 -3.09 -23.96
C ALA A 193 -7.54 -2.72 -24.20
N GLY A 194 -8.23 -2.21 -23.16
CA GLY A 194 -9.65 -1.90 -23.16
C GLY A 194 -9.92 -0.40 -23.06
N VAL A 195 -10.59 0.02 -21.99
CA VAL A 195 -10.97 1.42 -21.75
C VAL A 195 -9.74 2.29 -21.45
N GLY A 196 -8.64 1.69 -21.03
CA GLY A 196 -7.46 2.40 -20.52
C GLY A 196 -7.60 2.78 -19.04
N VAL A 197 -6.60 3.49 -18.56
CA VAL A 197 -6.53 4.00 -17.19
C VAL A 197 -7.55 5.12 -16.98
N ASP A 198 -7.97 5.33 -15.74
CA ASP A 198 -8.77 6.49 -15.34
C ASP A 198 -7.81 7.66 -15.09
N ARG A 199 -8.36 8.86 -15.00
CA ARG A 199 -7.63 10.13 -15.03
C ARG A 199 -8.05 11.08 -13.92
N THR A 200 -8.83 10.56 -12.97
CA THR A 200 -9.62 11.40 -12.05
C THR A 200 -9.33 11.12 -10.59
N VAL A 201 -9.56 12.16 -9.78
CA VAL A 201 -9.76 12.05 -8.33
C VAL A 201 -11.23 12.31 -8.03
N SER A 202 -11.88 11.37 -7.34
CA SER A 202 -13.26 11.53 -6.84
C SER A 202 -13.25 12.36 -5.56
N VAL A 203 -14.21 13.27 -5.41
CA VAL A 203 -14.43 14.06 -4.19
C VAL A 203 -15.73 13.63 -3.54
N VAL A 204 -15.66 13.00 -2.38
CA VAL A 204 -16.83 12.55 -1.61
C VAL A 204 -17.00 13.46 -0.40
N ASP A 205 -18.18 14.08 -0.27
CA ASP A 205 -18.50 14.89 0.89
C ASP A 205 -18.78 13.97 2.10
N LEU A 206 -18.07 14.17 3.23
CA LEU A 206 -18.19 13.25 4.38
C LEU A 206 -19.54 13.35 5.10
N SER A 207 -20.21 14.50 5.03
CA SER A 207 -21.48 14.72 5.73
C SER A 207 -22.64 13.97 5.06
N THR A 208 -22.64 13.94 3.72
CA THR A 208 -23.65 13.27 2.90
C THR A 208 -23.20 11.88 2.46
N PHE A 209 -21.90 11.61 2.50
CA PHE A 209 -21.24 10.42 1.99
C PHE A 209 -21.61 10.09 0.54
N ALA A 210 -21.54 11.12 -0.31
CA ALA A 210 -21.81 11.04 -1.72
C ALA A 210 -20.73 11.73 -2.53
N GLU A 211 -20.40 11.18 -3.71
CA GLU A 211 -19.52 11.83 -4.66
C GLU A 211 -20.16 13.15 -5.15
N THR A 212 -19.40 14.22 -5.06
CA THR A 212 -19.82 15.57 -5.45
C THR A 212 -19.12 16.05 -6.71
N LYS A 213 -17.93 15.50 -7.03
CA LYS A 213 -17.10 15.92 -8.16
C LYS A 213 -16.09 14.84 -8.55
N LYS A 214 -15.69 14.85 -9.82
CA LYS A 214 -14.46 14.22 -10.31
C LYS A 214 -13.53 15.30 -10.85
N ILE A 215 -12.30 15.32 -10.36
CA ILE A 215 -11.25 16.25 -10.77
C ILE A 215 -10.34 15.54 -11.76
N GLU A 216 -10.15 16.07 -12.95
CA GLU A 216 -9.17 15.51 -13.89
C GLU A 216 -7.74 15.93 -13.48
N VAL A 217 -6.92 14.95 -13.15
CA VAL A 217 -5.56 15.14 -12.59
C VAL A 217 -4.46 14.62 -13.52
N GLY A 218 -4.80 13.73 -14.46
CA GLY A 218 -3.84 13.04 -15.31
C GLY A 218 -4.00 11.52 -15.20
N PRO A 219 -3.40 10.76 -16.13
CA PRO A 219 -3.60 9.31 -16.25
C PRO A 219 -3.02 8.52 -15.08
N ASN A 220 -3.74 7.48 -14.68
CA ASN A 220 -3.35 6.54 -13.64
C ASN A 220 -2.90 7.23 -12.33
N PRO A 221 -3.79 8.02 -11.70
CA PRO A 221 -3.51 8.58 -10.38
C PRO A 221 -3.39 7.46 -9.34
N GLY A 222 -2.28 7.46 -8.60
CA GLY A 222 -1.94 6.50 -7.57
C GLY A 222 -1.93 7.14 -6.19
N LYS A 223 -0.76 7.22 -5.55
CA LYS A 223 -0.59 7.78 -4.21
C LYS A 223 -1.24 9.16 -4.08
N ILE A 224 -2.04 9.35 -3.03
CA ILE A 224 -2.69 10.63 -2.72
C ILE A 224 -2.56 10.94 -1.22
N LEU A 225 -2.14 12.16 -0.88
CA LEU A 225 -2.04 12.60 0.51
C LEU A 225 -2.61 14.01 0.69
N ALA A 226 -3.21 14.23 1.86
CA ALA A 226 -3.55 15.57 2.31
C ALA A 226 -2.26 16.33 2.65
N GLY A 227 -2.12 17.53 2.08
CA GLY A 227 -0.99 18.40 2.31
C GLY A 227 -1.33 19.60 3.22
N PRO A 228 -0.34 20.47 3.50
CA PRO A 228 -0.56 21.71 4.23
C PRO A 228 -1.47 22.68 3.44
N ASP A 229 -1.97 23.71 4.11
CA ASP A 229 -2.66 24.85 3.50
C ASP A 229 -3.81 24.48 2.54
N HIS A 230 -4.67 23.54 2.96
CA HIS A 230 -5.83 23.10 2.17
C HIS A 230 -5.42 22.58 0.79
N SER A 231 -4.38 21.74 0.76
CA SER A 231 -3.93 21.06 -0.45
C SER A 231 -4.11 19.55 -0.36
N VAL A 232 -4.24 18.93 -1.53
CA VAL A 232 -4.17 17.48 -1.74
C VAL A 232 -3.18 17.24 -2.86
N TRP A 233 -2.30 16.26 -2.68
CA TRP A 233 -1.22 15.95 -3.61
C TRP A 233 -1.40 14.55 -4.16
N VAL A 234 -1.19 14.39 -5.47
CA VAL A 234 -1.43 13.13 -6.20
C VAL A 234 -0.23 12.82 -7.07
N ALA A 235 0.27 11.60 -7.02
CA ALA A 235 1.19 11.07 -8.02
C ALA A 235 0.39 10.43 -9.17
N THR A 236 0.72 10.77 -10.41
CA THR A 236 0.13 10.13 -11.61
C THR A 236 1.19 9.35 -12.34
N GLN A 237 0.84 8.18 -12.89
CA GLN A 237 1.81 7.21 -13.42
C GLN A 237 1.85 7.10 -14.96
N GLY A 238 1.09 7.93 -15.67
CA GLY A 238 1.05 7.86 -17.13
C GLY A 238 0.02 6.83 -17.64
N GLU A 239 -0.23 6.85 -18.95
CA GLU A 239 -1.10 5.86 -19.62
C GLU A 239 -0.49 4.45 -19.60
N GLN A 240 0.84 4.38 -19.64
CA GLN A 240 1.64 3.16 -19.53
C GLN A 240 2.76 3.42 -18.55
N ILE A 241 2.72 2.75 -17.40
CA ILE A 241 3.69 2.94 -16.31
C ILE A 241 5.15 2.77 -16.79
N GLU A 242 5.39 1.84 -17.71
CA GLU A 242 6.70 1.56 -18.28
C GLU A 242 7.28 2.73 -19.11
N GLN A 243 6.43 3.60 -19.64
CA GLN A 243 6.86 4.78 -20.40
C GLN A 243 7.25 5.96 -19.51
N GLY A 244 6.87 5.92 -18.23
CA GLY A 244 7.37 6.82 -17.20
C GLY A 244 6.92 8.28 -17.30
N ASP A 245 5.73 8.57 -17.84
CA ASP A 245 5.14 9.92 -17.80
C ASP A 245 4.55 10.24 -16.42
N TYR A 246 5.41 10.15 -15.40
CA TYR A 246 5.07 10.43 -14.01
C TYR A 246 4.94 11.92 -13.77
N LYS A 247 4.00 12.32 -12.92
CA LYS A 247 3.80 13.71 -12.49
C LYS A 247 3.40 13.77 -11.02
N LEU A 248 3.66 14.92 -10.42
CA LEU A 248 3.09 15.31 -9.13
C LEU A 248 2.04 16.41 -9.36
N VAL A 249 0.86 16.25 -8.78
CA VAL A 249 -0.28 17.14 -8.99
C VAL A 249 -0.72 17.71 -7.64
N LYS A 250 -0.91 19.03 -7.58
CA LYS A 250 -1.48 19.73 -6.42
C LYS A 250 -2.91 20.15 -6.73
N ILE A 251 -3.83 19.77 -5.86
CA ILE A 251 -5.24 20.15 -5.85
C ILE A 251 -5.45 21.11 -4.68
N ASN A 252 -6.21 22.17 -4.89
CA ASN A 252 -6.73 23.02 -3.83
C ASN A 252 -8.06 22.43 -3.32
N SER A 253 -8.11 21.99 -2.06
CA SER A 253 -9.29 21.28 -1.50
C SER A 253 -10.47 22.18 -1.16
N GLN A 254 -10.26 23.50 -1.05
CA GLN A 254 -11.35 24.44 -0.86
C GLN A 254 -12.18 24.63 -2.14
N SER A 255 -11.53 24.61 -3.30
CA SER A 255 -12.16 24.81 -4.62
C SER A 255 -12.34 23.52 -5.44
N ASP A 256 -11.69 22.43 -5.02
CA ASP A 256 -11.65 21.14 -5.72
C ASP A 256 -11.11 21.27 -7.15
N VAL A 257 -10.04 22.05 -7.33
CA VAL A 257 -9.43 22.32 -8.64
C VAL A 257 -7.93 22.02 -8.59
N VAL A 258 -7.40 21.46 -9.68
CA VAL A 258 -5.95 21.34 -9.87
C VAL A 258 -5.32 22.73 -9.90
N GLU A 259 -4.51 23.03 -8.89
CA GLU A 259 -3.75 24.27 -8.79
C GLU A 259 -2.50 24.20 -9.66
N LYS A 260 -1.84 23.04 -9.67
CA LYS A 260 -0.57 22.86 -10.38
C LYS A 260 -0.32 21.40 -10.74
N VAL A 261 0.25 21.20 -11.93
CA VAL A 261 0.91 19.95 -12.33
C VAL A 261 2.41 20.24 -12.41
N TYR A 262 3.21 19.44 -11.72
CA TYR A 262 4.65 19.49 -11.72
C TYR A 262 5.18 18.37 -12.63
N ASP A 263 6.10 18.73 -13.52
CA ASP A 263 6.84 17.78 -14.36
C ASP A 263 7.96 17.11 -13.55
N GLU A 264 7.58 16.55 -12.40
CA GLU A 264 8.45 15.88 -11.45
C GLU A 264 8.02 14.41 -11.39
N PRO A 265 8.88 13.46 -11.79
CA PRO A 265 8.52 12.06 -11.77
C PRO A 265 8.43 11.53 -10.34
N VAL A 266 7.24 11.15 -9.93
CA VAL A 266 6.92 10.64 -8.58
C VAL A 266 6.04 9.41 -8.72
N MET A 267 6.41 8.32 -8.05
CA MET A 267 5.56 7.14 -7.89
C MET A 267 4.87 7.14 -6.53
N ASP A 268 5.62 7.50 -5.49
CA ASP A 268 5.15 7.56 -4.12
C ASP A 268 5.97 8.61 -3.34
N PHE A 269 5.39 9.09 -2.25
CA PHE A 269 5.90 10.20 -1.47
C PHE A 269 5.34 10.20 -0.05
N ALA A 270 6.11 10.77 0.85
CA ALA A 270 5.72 11.00 2.24
C ALA A 270 6.07 12.43 2.67
N PHE A 271 5.31 12.96 3.62
CA PHE A 271 5.43 14.34 4.09
C PHE A 271 6.03 14.44 5.48
N ASP A 272 6.83 15.48 5.67
CA ASP A 272 7.21 16.05 6.95
C ASP A 272 6.86 17.55 6.95
N TYR A 273 5.70 17.91 7.48
CA TYR A 273 5.12 19.25 7.39
C TYR A 273 5.04 19.77 5.94
N ASN A 274 5.93 20.70 5.56
CA ASN A 274 5.98 21.31 4.23
C ASN A 274 7.06 20.69 3.33
N ILE A 275 7.76 19.67 3.82
CA ILE A 275 8.78 18.93 3.06
C ILE A 275 8.18 17.61 2.60
N ALA A 276 8.44 17.25 1.35
CA ALA A 276 8.10 15.95 0.81
C ALA A 276 9.36 15.18 0.42
N TYR A 277 9.41 13.91 0.80
CA TYR A 277 10.38 12.95 0.33
C TYR A 277 9.71 12.13 -0.77
N LEU A 278 10.30 12.14 -1.95
CA LEU A 278 9.74 11.55 -3.17
C LEU A 278 10.64 10.42 -3.63
N TYR A 279 10.05 9.36 -4.18
CA TYR A 279 10.83 8.45 -5.04
C TYR A 279 10.16 8.19 -6.38
N ASN A 280 11.00 7.75 -7.32
CA ASN A 280 10.59 7.24 -8.62
C ASN A 280 11.45 6.04 -9.01
N TYR A 281 10.84 5.10 -9.74
CA TYR A 281 11.52 4.01 -10.42
C TYR A 281 11.18 4.02 -11.92
N ASP A 282 12.19 4.17 -12.76
CA ASP A 282 12.04 4.09 -14.20
C ASP A 282 12.18 2.64 -14.66
N TYR A 283 11.07 2.01 -15.06
CA TYR A 283 11.04 0.62 -15.51
C TYR A 283 11.81 0.39 -16.82
N SER A 284 12.03 1.43 -17.63
CA SER A 284 12.74 1.31 -18.90
C SER A 284 14.26 1.29 -18.71
N THR A 285 14.77 2.06 -17.74
CA THR A 285 16.21 2.19 -17.47
C THR A 285 16.66 1.45 -16.22
N GLY A 286 15.74 1.04 -15.35
CA GLY A 286 16.00 0.48 -14.04
C GLY A 286 16.57 1.49 -13.04
N GLN A 287 16.49 2.80 -13.33
CA GLN A 287 17.05 3.84 -12.47
C GLN A 287 16.06 4.25 -11.36
N THR A 288 16.60 4.48 -10.18
CA THR A 288 15.88 5.04 -9.03
C THR A 288 16.28 6.49 -8.79
N ALA A 289 15.32 7.29 -8.34
CA ALA A 289 15.58 8.65 -7.90
C ALA A 289 14.86 8.90 -6.58
N PHE A 290 15.56 9.56 -5.64
CA PHE A 290 15.02 9.99 -4.36
C PHE A 290 15.27 11.49 -4.21
N LYS A 291 14.22 12.27 -3.96
CA LYS A 291 14.29 13.73 -3.94
C LYS A 291 13.64 14.31 -2.70
N VAL A 292 14.02 15.54 -2.38
CA VAL A 292 13.37 16.36 -1.37
C VAL A 292 12.75 17.57 -2.04
N PHE A 293 11.48 17.79 -1.78
CA PHE A 293 10.64 18.80 -2.43
C PHE A 293 9.96 19.68 -1.38
N ASP A 294 9.85 20.97 -1.65
CA ASP A 294 9.13 21.92 -0.80
C ASP A 294 7.71 22.12 -1.33
N LEU A 295 6.73 21.71 -0.53
CA LEU A 295 5.30 21.81 -0.84
C LEU A 295 4.80 23.26 -0.90
N THR A 296 5.51 24.19 -0.26
CA THR A 296 5.16 25.62 -0.22
C THR A 296 5.55 26.29 -1.53
N SER A 297 6.82 26.16 -1.93
CA SER A 297 7.35 26.78 -3.14
C SER A 297 7.07 25.97 -4.40
N GLY A 298 6.78 24.68 -4.27
CA GLY A 298 6.61 23.77 -5.39
C GLY A 298 7.92 23.48 -6.11
N THR A 299 9.04 23.39 -5.38
CA THR A 299 10.38 23.22 -5.96
C THR A 299 11.16 22.07 -5.34
N VAL A 300 12.02 21.44 -6.13
CA VAL A 300 12.98 20.44 -5.65
C VAL A 300 14.08 21.15 -4.86
N LEU A 301 14.17 20.85 -3.57
CA LEU A 301 15.24 21.34 -2.69
C LEU A 301 16.52 20.54 -2.87
N ARG A 302 16.40 19.21 -3.01
CA ARG A 302 17.52 18.30 -3.23
C ARG A 302 17.14 17.26 -4.28
N SER A 303 17.91 17.18 -5.36
CA SER A 303 17.73 16.19 -6.42
C SER A 303 18.26 14.80 -6.06
N GLN A 304 18.98 14.69 -4.94
CA GLN A 304 19.47 13.44 -4.36
C GLN A 304 19.22 13.50 -2.85
N PHE A 305 18.28 12.70 -2.37
CA PHE A 305 18.03 12.54 -0.95
C PHE A 305 19.11 11.69 -0.29
N ILE A 306 19.37 10.48 -0.81
CA ILE A 306 20.39 9.57 -0.26
C ILE A 306 21.79 10.11 -0.56
N THR A 307 22.58 10.39 0.47
CA THR A 307 23.88 11.09 0.36
C THR A 307 25.10 10.24 0.65
N ASP A 308 24.94 9.07 1.27
CA ASP A 308 26.03 8.20 1.69
C ASP A 308 26.38 7.08 0.69
N GLY A 309 25.69 7.05 -0.46
CA GLY A 309 25.88 6.05 -1.50
C GLY A 309 25.12 4.74 -1.28
N THR A 310 24.23 4.66 -0.28
CA THR A 310 23.33 3.52 -0.11
C THR A 310 22.52 3.32 -1.39
N ASN A 311 22.61 2.12 -1.96
CA ASN A 311 21.86 1.75 -3.15
C ASN A 311 20.52 1.08 -2.75
N ILE A 312 19.46 1.50 -3.42
CA ILE A 312 18.14 0.86 -3.40
C ILE A 312 17.80 0.60 -4.86
N GLU A 313 17.76 -0.67 -5.26
CA GLU A 313 17.54 -1.08 -6.65
C GLU A 313 16.07 -0.89 -7.05
N ARG A 314 15.15 -1.20 -6.13
CA ARG A 314 13.73 -1.16 -6.39
C ARG A 314 12.94 -0.73 -5.16
N PRO A 315 12.73 0.58 -4.95
CA PRO A 315 11.91 1.08 -3.86
C PRO A 315 10.48 0.61 -4.02
N PHE A 316 9.83 0.33 -2.90
CA PHE A 316 8.45 -0.17 -2.88
C PHE A 316 7.50 0.72 -2.10
N SER A 317 7.99 1.39 -1.06
CA SER A 317 7.24 2.36 -0.25
C SER A 317 8.21 3.37 0.37
N ILE A 318 7.69 4.57 0.67
CA ILE A 318 8.39 5.58 1.46
C ILE A 318 7.46 6.15 2.54
N GLN A 319 7.98 6.26 3.77
CA GLN A 319 7.26 6.81 4.92
C GLN A 319 8.16 7.75 5.70
N VAL A 320 7.55 8.65 6.46
CA VAL A 320 8.25 9.53 7.41
C VAL A 320 7.72 9.28 8.80
N ASN A 321 8.61 9.11 9.77
CA ASN A 321 8.21 9.16 11.17
C ASN A 321 7.98 10.64 11.57
N PRO A 322 6.76 11.04 11.94
CA PRO A 322 6.42 12.44 12.19
C PRO A 322 7.03 13.01 13.49
N TYR A 323 7.61 12.16 14.34
CA TYR A 323 8.26 12.58 15.58
C TYR A 323 9.77 12.81 15.40
N SER A 324 10.40 12.00 14.57
CA SER A 324 11.85 12.03 14.34
C SER A 324 12.26 12.66 13.02
N SER A 325 11.31 12.81 12.10
CA SER A 325 11.55 13.13 10.70
C SER A 325 12.38 12.08 9.95
N ASN A 326 12.67 10.92 10.56
CA ASN A 326 13.40 9.85 9.90
C ASN A 326 12.57 9.30 8.74
N VAL A 327 13.26 9.00 7.64
CA VAL A 327 12.66 8.55 6.39
C VAL A 327 12.88 7.05 6.26
N TYR A 328 11.79 6.33 6.11
CA TYR A 328 11.76 4.89 5.94
C TYR A 328 11.50 4.57 4.48
N ILE A 329 12.33 3.72 3.88
CA ILE A 329 12.18 3.28 2.50
C ILE A 329 12.27 1.76 2.49
N THR A 330 11.34 1.12 1.80
CA THR A 330 11.36 -0.32 1.62
C THR A 330 11.86 -0.70 0.24
N GLU A 331 12.55 -1.84 0.15
CA GLU A 331 13.12 -2.38 -1.08
C GLU A 331 12.51 -3.74 -1.40
N ALA A 332 11.98 -3.90 -2.62
CA ALA A 332 11.38 -5.16 -3.06
C ALA A 332 12.30 -6.01 -3.96
N TYR A 333 13.49 -5.51 -4.31
CA TYR A 333 14.45 -6.13 -5.22
C TYR A 333 13.86 -6.54 -6.58
N ASN A 334 13.35 -7.77 -6.71
CA ASN A 334 12.76 -8.34 -7.92
C ASN A 334 11.30 -8.80 -7.72
N TYR A 335 10.70 -8.39 -6.61
CA TYR A 335 9.34 -8.72 -6.15
C TYR A 335 9.11 -10.20 -5.79
N GLN A 336 10.16 -11.03 -5.78
CA GLN A 336 10.07 -12.48 -5.57
C GLN A 336 10.92 -12.96 -4.39
N VAL A 337 11.69 -12.07 -3.77
CA VAL A 337 12.51 -12.35 -2.59
C VAL A 337 12.09 -11.41 -1.47
N ASP A 338 12.39 -11.82 -0.23
CA ASP A 338 12.14 -10.97 0.92
C ASP A 338 12.89 -9.64 0.75
N GLY A 339 12.14 -8.56 0.90
CA GLY A 339 12.62 -7.20 0.84
C GLY A 339 13.23 -6.72 2.15
N ASP A 340 13.77 -5.51 2.10
CA ASP A 340 14.41 -4.85 3.23
C ASP A 340 13.64 -3.57 3.60
N LEU A 341 13.77 -3.15 4.85
CA LEU A 341 13.40 -1.81 5.31
C LEU A 341 14.67 -1.04 5.67
N LEU A 342 14.79 0.19 5.19
CA LEU A 342 15.91 1.07 5.41
C LEU A 342 15.41 2.35 6.09
N CYS A 343 16.13 2.81 7.11
CA CYS A 343 15.83 4.07 7.80
C CYS A 343 16.98 5.05 7.59
N PHE A 344 16.64 6.28 7.21
CA PHE A 344 17.56 7.37 6.93
C PHE A 344 17.25 8.58 7.81
N THR A 345 18.30 9.34 8.13
CA THR A 345 18.10 10.67 8.73
C THR A 345 17.42 11.61 7.72
N PRO A 346 16.86 12.76 8.17
CA PRO A 346 16.32 13.78 7.27
C PRO A 346 17.31 14.31 6.23
N GLU A 347 18.62 14.18 6.47
CA GLU A 347 19.73 14.54 5.57
C GLU A 347 20.10 13.41 4.58
N GLY A 348 19.49 12.23 4.73
CA GLY A 348 19.64 11.11 3.81
C GLY A 348 20.88 10.27 4.02
N THR A 349 21.36 10.17 5.27
CA THR A 349 22.36 9.19 5.68
C THR A 349 21.65 7.99 6.30
N LEU A 350 22.06 6.77 5.94
CA LEU A 350 21.50 5.53 6.44
C LEU A 350 21.79 5.40 7.95
N MET A 351 20.74 5.14 8.72
CA MET A 351 20.84 4.84 10.15
C MET A 351 20.93 3.34 10.37
N PHE A 352 20.00 2.58 9.78
CA PHE A 352 19.97 1.13 9.87
C PHE A 352 19.20 0.49 8.70
N ARG A 353 19.42 -0.81 8.55
CA ARG A 353 18.69 -1.67 7.62
C ARG A 353 18.18 -2.90 8.37
N LEU A 354 16.91 -3.22 8.20
CA LEU A 354 16.29 -4.48 8.60
C LEU A 354 16.13 -5.33 7.35
N SER A 355 16.90 -6.42 7.26
CA SER A 355 16.88 -7.27 6.07
C SER A 355 15.89 -8.41 6.16
N GLY A 356 15.30 -8.77 5.02
CA GLY A 356 14.39 -9.91 4.90
C GLY A 356 13.11 -9.73 5.71
N VAL A 357 12.52 -8.52 5.69
CA VAL A 357 11.31 -8.20 6.45
C VAL A 357 10.07 -8.92 5.94
N GLY A 358 10.07 -9.30 4.65
CA GLY A 358 9.06 -10.12 3.98
C GLY A 358 8.93 -9.76 2.51
N LEU A 359 8.05 -10.45 1.78
CA LEU A 359 7.83 -10.22 0.35
C LEU A 359 7.04 -8.94 0.10
N ASN A 360 7.58 -8.05 -0.75
CA ASN A 360 6.95 -6.79 -1.12
C ASN A 360 6.54 -5.95 0.11
N PRO A 361 7.52 -5.49 0.92
CA PRO A 361 7.27 -4.71 2.14
C PRO A 361 6.68 -3.35 1.79
N ASN A 362 5.40 -3.15 2.09
CA ASN A 362 4.65 -1.92 1.86
C ASN A 362 4.11 -1.42 3.20
N PHE A 363 4.51 -0.21 3.63
CA PHE A 363 4.17 0.41 4.92
C PHE A 363 4.92 -0.11 6.15
#